data_AF-A0A928Y741-F1
#
_entry.id   AF-A0A928Y741-F1
#
_cell.length_a   1.000
_cell.length_b   1.000
_cell.length_c   1.000
_cell.angle_alpha   90.00
_cell.angle_beta   90.00
_cell.angle_gamma   90.00
#
_symmetry.space_group_name_H-M   'P 1'
#
loop_
_entity.id
_entity.type
_entity.pdbx_description
1 polymer ?
#
loop_
_entity_poly.entity_id
_entity_poly.type
_entity_poly.pdbx_seq_one_letter_code
_entity_poly.pdbx_strand_id
1 'polypeptide(L)'
;MKTLCKPFSVLLILFVFLGLAATLSACGSDSPAVSVTEVAEVAPSITPIPPTSTNTPAPTDTPVPTDTPPPTDTPTATATPTETPTPTHTPTNTPTHTPEPTDTPEATATPAATNTPAATATPRATNTVGPTLTPSPTATVEGAEEEFVTVYYISNPNDILGVFPVKPFDADELRRQMTRIQGSLNTMRSNLDAAKAGDAAACANYVGAYNNVLYSGVFFDPVPPNWQDIDYVYFISFIYALDRTRPAYLACVNGGDMGDFNYGLAYTAIDQTLNILNPAIISANSR
;
A
#
# COMPACT_ATOMS: atom_id res chain seq x y z
N MET A 1 24.88 -41.10 -35.35
CA MET A 1 25.50 -39.99 -36.11
C MET A 1 24.43 -38.94 -36.38
N LYS A 2 24.75 -37.68 -36.07
CA LYS A 2 23.95 -36.47 -36.27
C LYS A 2 23.74 -36.18 -37.76
N THR A 3 22.58 -35.62 -38.14
CA THR A 3 22.35 -34.29 -38.79
C THR A 3 20.95 -34.29 -39.45
N LEU A 4 20.01 -33.34 -39.26
CA LEU A 4 19.99 -31.86 -39.21
C LEU A 4 19.61 -31.21 -40.57
N CYS A 5 18.51 -30.44 -40.51
CA CYS A 5 18.16 -29.18 -41.19
C CYS A 5 17.71 -29.08 -42.67
N LYS A 6 16.62 -28.31 -42.77
CA LYS A 6 15.94 -27.62 -43.90
C LYS A 6 16.86 -26.59 -44.59
N PRO A 7 16.56 -26.13 -45.82
CA PRO A 7 15.83 -24.84 -46.02
C PRO A 7 14.98 -24.81 -47.34
N PHE A 8 14.04 -23.88 -47.62
CA PHE A 8 14.22 -22.59 -48.34
C PHE A 8 12.81 -21.96 -48.54
N SER A 9 12.56 -20.70 -48.10
CA SER A 9 12.40 -19.47 -48.91
C SER A 9 11.00 -19.26 -49.54
N VAL A 10 10.10 -18.43 -48.98
CA VAL A 10 9.99 -16.95 -49.11
C VAL A 10 9.77 -16.49 -50.56
N LEU A 11 8.51 -16.25 -50.94
CA LEU A 11 7.91 -15.31 -51.93
C LEU A 11 6.45 -15.77 -52.11
N LEU A 12 5.38 -15.01 -51.92
CA LEU A 12 4.93 -13.93 -52.81
C LEU A 12 3.66 -13.30 -52.19
N ILE A 13 3.74 -12.00 -51.91
CA ILE A 13 2.64 -11.10 -51.57
C ILE A 13 2.03 -10.56 -52.89
N LEU A 14 0.73 -10.21 -52.86
CA LEU A 14 -0.07 -9.38 -53.78
C LEU A 14 -1.18 -10.07 -54.59
N PHE A 15 -2.27 -9.30 -54.80
CA PHE A 15 -3.57 -9.58 -55.42
C PHE A 15 -4.60 -10.13 -54.41
N VAL A 16 -5.68 -9.46 -54.00
CA VAL A 16 -6.56 -8.48 -54.67
C VAL A 16 -7.37 -7.71 -53.61
N PHE A 17 -7.35 -6.37 -53.65
CA PHE A 17 -8.41 -5.52 -53.10
C PHE A 17 -9.45 -5.31 -54.21
N LEU A 18 -10.70 -5.74 -54.04
CA LEU A 18 -11.93 -5.03 -54.45
C LEU A 18 -13.19 -5.89 -54.24
N GLY A 19 -14.24 -5.30 -53.65
CA GLY A 19 -15.62 -5.55 -54.09
C GLY A 19 -16.53 -6.38 -53.19
N LEU A 20 -17.24 -5.69 -52.30
CA LEU A 20 -18.71 -5.61 -52.30
C LEU A 20 -19.52 -6.91 -52.56
N ALA A 21 -20.17 -7.45 -51.54
CA ALA A 21 -21.64 -7.65 -51.52
C ALA A 21 -22.06 -8.47 -50.28
N ALA A 22 -23.03 -7.94 -49.55
CA ALA A 22 -23.75 -8.64 -48.51
C ALA A 22 -24.48 -9.87 -49.08
N THR A 23 -24.36 -11.01 -48.41
CA THR A 23 -25.44 -11.98 -48.28
C THR A 23 -25.36 -12.61 -46.89
N LEU A 24 -26.42 -12.41 -46.09
CA LEU A 24 -26.69 -13.22 -44.91
C LEU A 24 -26.93 -14.65 -45.40
N SER A 25 -26.13 -15.60 -44.92
CA SER A 25 -26.42 -17.02 -45.08
C SER A 25 -26.15 -17.72 -43.74
N ALA A 26 -27.24 -18.13 -43.12
CA ALA A 26 -27.25 -18.98 -41.95
C ALA A 26 -26.83 -20.42 -42.35
N CYS A 27 -25.85 -20.97 -41.64
CA CYS A 27 -25.68 -22.40 -41.37
C CYS A 27 -24.62 -22.49 -40.25
N GLY A 28 -24.94 -22.94 -39.05
CA GLY A 28 -25.05 -24.37 -38.74
C GLY A 28 -23.77 -24.77 -38.01
N SER A 29 -23.81 -24.77 -36.68
CA SER A 29 -22.76 -25.37 -35.87
C SER A 29 -23.42 -26.23 -34.80
N ASP A 30 -23.24 -27.52 -34.97
CA ASP A 30 -23.64 -28.60 -34.08
C ASP A 30 -23.31 -28.28 -32.62
N SER A 31 -24.35 -28.15 -31.80
CA SER A 31 -24.25 -28.40 -30.36
C SER A 31 -24.67 -29.83 -30.10
N PRO A 32 -23.86 -30.64 -29.39
CA PRO A 32 -24.24 -32.00 -29.06
C PRO A 32 -25.47 -31.98 -28.15
N ALA A 33 -26.48 -32.77 -28.54
CA ALA A 33 -27.66 -33.01 -27.75
C ALA A 33 -27.29 -33.56 -26.37
N VAL A 34 -27.55 -32.79 -25.32
CA VAL A 34 -27.63 -33.29 -23.95
C VAL A 34 -29.09 -33.65 -23.70
N SER A 35 -29.36 -34.95 -23.73
CA SER A 35 -30.63 -35.54 -23.31
C SER A 35 -30.81 -35.35 -21.81
N VAL A 36 -31.64 -34.38 -21.42
CA VAL A 36 -32.12 -34.27 -20.04
C VAL A 36 -33.08 -35.44 -19.80
N THR A 37 -32.62 -36.41 -19.03
CA THR A 37 -33.48 -37.48 -18.50
C THR A 37 -34.24 -36.90 -17.32
N GLU A 38 -35.56 -36.79 -17.49
CA GLU A 38 -36.53 -36.48 -16.46
C GLU A 38 -36.45 -37.55 -15.36
N VAL A 39 -35.94 -37.17 -14.18
CA VAL A 39 -35.97 -38.03 -12.99
C VAL A 39 -37.12 -37.57 -12.12
N ALA A 40 -38.09 -38.48 -11.97
CA ALA A 40 -39.28 -38.32 -11.17
C ALA A 40 -38.98 -37.88 -9.73
N GLU A 41 -39.74 -36.90 -9.27
CA GLU A 41 -39.77 -36.39 -7.90
C GLU A 41 -40.31 -37.49 -6.95
N VAL A 42 -39.41 -38.05 -6.12
CA VAL A 42 -39.80 -38.95 -5.02
C VAL A 42 -39.88 -38.13 -3.74
N ALA A 43 -41.10 -38.00 -3.21
CA ALA A 43 -41.37 -37.37 -1.93
C ALA A 43 -40.63 -38.08 -0.78
N PRO A 44 -39.96 -37.36 0.15
CA PRO A 44 -39.27 -37.99 1.27
C PRO A 44 -40.28 -38.46 2.34
N SER A 45 -40.41 -39.78 2.49
CA SER A 45 -41.07 -40.40 3.65
C SER A 45 -40.10 -40.44 4.83
N ILE A 46 -40.36 -39.66 5.87
CA ILE A 46 -39.51 -39.56 7.05
C ILE A 46 -39.97 -40.59 8.08
N THR A 47 -39.30 -41.73 8.12
CA THR A 47 -39.49 -42.74 9.17
C THR A 47 -38.62 -42.37 10.38
N PRO A 48 -39.17 -42.23 11.60
CA PRO A 48 -38.38 -41.90 12.78
C PRO A 48 -37.45 -43.07 13.16
N ILE A 49 -36.15 -42.78 13.25
CA ILE A 49 -35.11 -43.73 13.66
C ILE A 49 -35.10 -43.78 15.21
N PRO A 50 -35.11 -44.96 15.85
CA PRO A 50 -35.02 -45.07 17.31
C PRO A 50 -33.66 -44.58 17.83
N PRO A 51 -33.59 -43.98 19.03
CA PRO A 51 -32.34 -43.47 19.58
C PRO A 51 -31.37 -44.62 19.84
N THR A 52 -30.20 -44.56 19.21
CA THR A 52 -29.07 -45.45 19.48
C THR A 52 -28.48 -45.11 20.86
N SER A 53 -28.38 -46.13 21.72
CA SER A 53 -27.76 -46.03 23.04
C SER A 53 -26.30 -45.58 22.90
N THR A 54 -25.98 -44.41 23.43
CA THR A 54 -24.64 -43.84 23.45
C THR A 54 -23.79 -44.62 24.45
N ASN A 55 -22.72 -45.26 23.99
CA ASN A 55 -21.78 -45.94 24.87
C ASN A 55 -21.06 -44.91 25.74
N THR A 56 -21.21 -45.02 27.06
CA THR A 56 -20.47 -44.27 28.06
C THR A 56 -18.96 -44.49 27.84
N PRO A 57 -18.13 -43.44 27.71
CA PRO A 57 -16.69 -43.61 27.56
C PRO A 57 -16.10 -44.28 28.81
N ALA A 58 -15.20 -45.24 28.58
CA ALA A 58 -14.45 -45.90 29.64
C ALA A 58 -13.54 -44.90 30.38
N PRO A 59 -13.29 -45.09 31.69
CA PRO A 59 -12.42 -44.20 32.46
C PRO A 59 -11.00 -44.20 31.88
N THR A 60 -10.48 -43.01 31.61
CA THR A 60 -9.11 -42.79 31.12
C THR A 60 -8.11 -43.02 32.25
N ASP A 61 -7.05 -43.78 31.97
CA ASP A 61 -5.99 -44.07 32.94
C ASP A 61 -5.32 -42.78 33.43
N THR A 62 -5.15 -42.69 34.76
CA THR A 62 -4.46 -41.59 35.43
C THR A 62 -2.98 -41.59 35.03
N PRO A 63 -2.42 -40.46 34.55
CA PRO A 63 -1.03 -40.40 34.14
C PRO A 63 -0.10 -40.67 35.34
N VAL A 64 0.90 -41.53 35.11
CA VAL A 64 1.95 -41.83 36.07
C VAL A 64 2.84 -40.58 36.24
N PRO A 65 3.19 -40.18 37.47
CA PRO A 65 4.06 -39.03 37.70
C PRO A 65 5.41 -39.22 37.00
N THR A 66 5.83 -38.20 36.25
CA THR A 66 7.11 -38.18 35.53
C THR A 66 8.22 -37.73 36.47
N ASP A 67 9.40 -38.35 36.37
CA ASP A 67 10.56 -38.00 37.18
C ASP A 67 10.94 -36.53 37.01
N THR A 68 11.21 -35.86 38.13
CA THR A 68 11.65 -34.46 38.15
C THR A 68 13.07 -34.39 37.60
N PRO A 69 13.36 -33.53 36.60
CA PRO A 69 14.70 -33.43 36.04
C PRO A 69 15.72 -32.99 37.11
N PRO A 70 16.99 -33.42 36.99
CA PRO A 70 18.04 -33.02 37.91
C PRO A 70 18.27 -31.50 37.86
N PRO A 71 18.75 -30.90 38.96
CA PRO A 71 19.05 -29.48 39.00
C PRO A 71 20.15 -29.13 37.98
N THR A 72 19.89 -28.10 37.18
CA THR A 72 20.84 -27.56 36.20
C THR A 72 21.98 -26.82 36.92
N ASP A 73 23.21 -26.98 36.44
CA ASP A 73 24.38 -26.30 36.99
C ASP A 73 24.19 -24.77 37.00
N THR A 74 24.56 -24.17 38.13
CA THR A 74 24.49 -22.71 38.33
C THR A 74 25.57 -22.03 37.47
N PRO A 75 25.24 -21.01 36.68
CA PRO A 75 26.23 -20.36 35.81
C PRO A 75 27.37 -19.76 36.63
N THR A 76 28.60 -20.06 36.23
CA THR A 76 29.82 -19.49 36.81
C THR A 76 29.90 -17.99 36.52
N ALA A 77 30.31 -17.22 37.53
CA ALA A 77 30.44 -15.76 37.42
C ALA A 77 31.36 -15.37 36.25
N THR A 78 30.82 -14.61 35.30
CA THR A 78 31.56 -14.06 34.16
C THR A 78 32.49 -12.95 34.66
N ALA A 79 33.73 -12.91 34.15
CA ALA A 79 34.71 -11.90 34.55
C ALA A 79 34.19 -10.47 34.29
N THR A 80 34.32 -9.62 35.30
CA THR A 80 33.95 -8.20 35.24
C THR A 80 34.77 -7.51 34.15
N PRO A 81 34.15 -6.70 33.26
CA PRO A 81 34.89 -5.98 32.23
C PRO A 81 35.88 -5.01 32.88
N THR A 82 37.12 -5.01 32.37
CA THR A 82 38.17 -4.08 32.77
C THR A 82 37.84 -2.65 32.30
N GLU A 83 38.11 -1.68 33.17
CA GLU A 83 37.95 -0.24 32.91
C GLU A 83 38.62 0.16 31.58
N THR A 84 37.82 0.74 30.68
CA THR A 84 38.32 1.30 29.41
C THR A 84 39.05 2.61 29.71
N PRO A 85 40.26 2.85 29.17
CA PRO A 85 41.00 4.07 29.45
C PRO A 85 40.21 5.32 29.05
N THR A 86 40.14 6.28 29.98
CA THR A 86 39.44 7.55 29.79
C THR A 86 40.08 8.35 28.65
N PRO A 87 39.30 8.91 27.71
CA PRO A 87 39.86 9.72 26.63
C PRO A 87 40.56 10.97 27.20
N THR A 88 41.80 11.20 26.79
CA THR A 88 42.58 12.40 27.12
C THR A 88 42.02 13.62 26.40
N HIS A 89 41.94 14.75 27.12
CA HIS A 89 41.45 16.02 26.58
C HIS A 89 42.29 16.47 25.38
N THR A 90 41.63 16.65 24.24
CA THR A 90 42.18 17.29 23.05
C THR A 90 42.43 18.78 23.35
N PRO A 91 43.56 19.38 22.93
CA PRO A 91 43.86 20.79 23.21
C PRO A 91 42.77 21.71 22.64
N THR A 92 42.23 22.56 23.51
CA THR A 92 41.19 23.54 23.18
C THR A 92 41.77 24.65 22.30
N ASN A 93 41.07 25.00 21.22
CA ASN A 93 41.44 26.15 20.39
C ASN A 93 41.45 27.44 21.21
N THR A 94 42.55 28.18 21.17
CA THR A 94 42.71 29.49 21.78
C THR A 94 41.62 30.45 21.27
N PRO A 95 40.91 31.18 22.14
CA PRO A 95 39.85 32.08 21.71
C PRO A 95 40.41 33.21 20.83
N THR A 96 39.88 33.35 19.63
CA THR A 96 40.13 34.48 18.73
C THR A 96 39.42 35.73 19.24
N HIS A 97 40.05 36.89 19.07
CA HIS A 97 39.54 38.18 19.50
C HIS A 97 38.11 38.44 19.01
N THR A 98 37.21 38.72 19.95
CA THR A 98 35.85 39.18 19.70
C THR A 98 35.91 40.55 19.00
N PRO A 99 35.22 40.75 17.86
CA PRO A 99 35.16 42.06 17.22
C PRO A 99 34.47 43.06 18.15
N GLU A 100 35.00 44.29 18.17
CA GLU A 100 34.47 45.42 18.93
C GLU A 100 33.03 45.77 18.47
N PRO A 101 32.11 46.12 19.39
CA PRO A 101 30.74 46.43 19.02
C PRO A 101 30.70 47.64 18.07
N THR A 102 30.03 47.46 16.93
CA THR A 102 29.77 48.53 15.97
C THR A 102 28.63 49.42 16.47
N ASP A 103 28.71 50.72 16.20
CA ASP A 103 27.73 51.72 16.64
C ASP A 103 26.29 51.33 16.25
N THR A 104 25.40 51.48 17.23
CA THR A 104 23.97 51.21 17.07
C THR A 104 23.36 52.25 16.13
N PRO A 105 22.65 51.86 15.05
CA PRO A 105 22.02 52.83 14.16
C PRO A 105 20.96 53.66 14.90
N GLU A 106 20.97 54.96 14.65
CA GLU A 106 20.04 55.94 15.21
C GLU A 106 18.60 55.62 14.79
N ALA A 107 17.64 55.81 15.70
CA ALA A 107 16.25 55.44 15.50
C ALA A 107 15.59 56.25 14.37
N THR A 108 15.25 55.58 13.27
CA THR A 108 14.48 56.16 12.17
C THR A 108 13.06 56.49 12.63
N ALA A 109 12.60 57.71 12.33
CA ALA A 109 11.28 58.20 12.72
C ALA A 109 10.14 57.28 12.24
N THR A 110 9.23 56.97 13.17
CA THR A 110 8.02 56.17 12.92
C THR A 110 7.10 56.92 11.94
N PRO A 111 6.67 56.31 10.82
CA PRO A 111 5.72 56.94 9.91
C PRO A 111 4.36 57.14 10.61
N ALA A 112 3.73 58.28 10.35
CA ALA A 112 2.43 58.61 10.88
C ALA A 112 1.34 57.67 10.35
N ALA A 113 0.36 57.34 11.19
CA ALA A 113 -0.74 56.43 10.87
C ALA A 113 -1.55 56.93 9.66
N THR A 114 -1.57 56.12 8.59
CA THR A 114 -2.42 56.34 7.42
C THR A 114 -3.86 55.94 7.74
N ASN A 115 -4.83 56.78 7.36
CA ASN A 115 -6.25 56.55 7.61
C ASN A 115 -6.72 55.19 7.05
N THR A 116 -7.40 54.43 7.90
CA THR A 116 -8.06 53.16 7.57
C THR A 116 -9.15 53.39 6.52
N PRO A 117 -9.15 52.68 5.38
CA PRO A 117 -10.24 52.79 4.41
C PRO A 117 -11.54 52.26 5.02
N ALA A 118 -12.66 52.95 4.74
CA ALA A 118 -13.99 52.58 5.21
C ALA A 118 -14.42 51.22 4.63
N ALA A 119 -15.12 50.43 5.44
CA ALA A 119 -15.57 49.09 5.08
C ALA A 119 -16.49 49.11 3.85
N THR A 120 -16.06 48.45 2.78
CA THR A 120 -16.86 48.17 1.59
C THR A 120 -17.97 47.17 1.96
N ALA A 121 -19.22 47.48 1.56
CA ALA A 121 -20.37 46.64 1.84
C ALA A 121 -20.19 45.21 1.29
N THR A 122 -20.48 44.23 2.15
CA THR A 122 -20.47 42.79 1.85
C THR A 122 -21.52 42.50 0.77
N PRO A 123 -21.18 41.81 -0.34
CA PRO A 123 -22.19 41.41 -1.32
C PRO A 123 -23.15 40.40 -0.68
N ARG A 124 -24.45 40.62 -0.91
CA ARG A 124 -25.56 39.75 -0.50
C ARG A 124 -25.42 38.38 -1.18
N ALA A 125 -25.52 37.31 -0.40
CA ALA A 125 -25.46 35.93 -0.91
C ALA A 125 -26.50 35.71 -2.02
N THR A 126 -26.01 35.40 -3.22
CA THR A 126 -26.83 34.87 -4.30
C THR A 126 -27.03 33.38 -4.05
N ASN A 127 -28.28 32.91 -4.02
CA ASN A 127 -28.59 31.48 -3.98
C ASN A 127 -28.05 30.83 -5.27
N THR A 128 -26.88 30.23 -5.18
CA THR A 128 -26.38 29.31 -6.22
C THR A 128 -27.19 28.03 -6.09
N VAL A 129 -27.94 27.70 -7.14
CA VAL A 129 -28.64 26.42 -7.27
C VAL A 129 -27.60 25.30 -7.16
N GLY A 130 -27.82 24.37 -6.23
CA GLY A 130 -26.92 23.23 -6.03
C GLY A 130 -26.71 22.44 -7.33
N PRO A 131 -25.55 21.81 -7.53
CA PRO A 131 -25.28 21.05 -8.74
C PRO A 131 -26.33 19.93 -8.88
N THR A 132 -27.11 20.01 -9.94
CA THR A 132 -27.98 18.92 -10.41
C THR A 132 -27.10 17.69 -10.63
N LEU A 133 -27.41 16.61 -9.93
CA LEU A 133 -26.79 15.30 -10.18
C LEU A 133 -27.11 14.87 -11.61
N THR A 134 -26.15 15.01 -12.51
CA THR A 134 -26.20 14.40 -13.83
C THR A 134 -26.08 12.88 -13.63
N PRO A 135 -27.07 12.06 -14.02
CA PRO A 135 -26.91 10.61 -13.94
C PRO A 135 -25.77 10.19 -14.88
N SER A 136 -24.80 9.48 -14.30
CA SER A 136 -23.66 8.86 -14.98
C SER A 136 -24.16 7.87 -16.05
N PRO A 137 -23.52 7.77 -17.24
CA PRO A 137 -24.03 6.95 -18.32
C PRO A 137 -24.01 5.46 -17.95
N THR A 138 -25.10 4.78 -18.27
CA THR A 138 -25.19 3.31 -18.32
C THR A 138 -24.13 2.78 -19.28
N ALA A 139 -23.15 2.06 -18.75
CA ALA A 139 -22.15 1.36 -19.56
C ALA A 139 -22.78 0.10 -20.20
N THR A 140 -22.89 0.13 -21.53
CA THR A 140 -22.93 -1.08 -22.36
C THR A 140 -21.52 -1.66 -22.36
N VAL A 141 -21.39 -2.90 -21.90
CA VAL A 141 -20.11 -3.61 -21.77
C VAL A 141 -19.55 -3.94 -23.16
N GLU A 142 -18.43 -3.34 -23.53
CA GLU A 142 -17.49 -3.91 -24.50
C GLU A 142 -16.07 -3.36 -24.28
N GLY A 143 -15.22 -4.20 -23.67
CA GLY A 143 -13.76 -4.23 -23.78
C GLY A 143 -12.94 -2.95 -23.55
N ALA A 144 -12.44 -2.76 -22.31
CA ALA A 144 -11.11 -2.21 -22.05
C ALA A 144 -10.68 -2.46 -20.60
N GLU A 145 -9.50 -3.02 -20.43
CA GLU A 145 -8.87 -3.36 -19.15
C GLU A 145 -8.27 -2.10 -18.53
N GLU A 146 -9.01 -1.36 -17.68
CA GLU A 146 -8.44 -0.27 -16.86
C GLU A 146 -9.36 0.20 -15.70
N GLU A 147 -10.22 -0.68 -15.16
CA GLU A 147 -11.16 -0.33 -14.10
C GLU A 147 -10.71 -0.86 -12.73
N PHE A 148 -9.67 -0.27 -12.12
CA PHE A 148 -9.33 -0.62 -10.73
C PHE A 148 -8.79 0.55 -9.88
N VAL A 149 -9.27 1.80 -10.05
CA VAL A 149 -8.93 2.88 -9.09
C VAL A 149 -10.04 3.91 -8.88
N THR A 150 -11.33 3.53 -8.95
CA THR A 150 -12.42 4.52 -8.75
C THR A 150 -13.43 4.14 -7.67
N VAL A 151 -13.34 2.94 -7.09
CA VAL A 151 -14.38 2.45 -6.17
C VAL A 151 -13.99 2.54 -4.68
N TYR A 152 -12.74 2.86 -4.33
CA TYR A 152 -12.23 2.58 -2.98
C TYR A 152 -11.73 3.78 -2.15
N TYR A 153 -12.36 4.96 -2.19
CA TYR A 153 -12.13 5.98 -1.16
C TYR A 153 -13.36 6.86 -0.91
N ILE A 154 -14.26 6.40 -0.03
CA ILE A 154 -15.28 7.25 0.63
C ILE A 154 -14.79 7.66 2.04
N SER A 155 -13.70 7.09 2.54
CA SER A 155 -13.18 7.35 3.88
C SER A 155 -12.06 8.39 3.85
N ASN A 156 -12.15 9.40 4.73
CA ASN A 156 -11.05 10.33 4.96
C ASN A 156 -9.87 9.56 5.59
N PRO A 157 -8.64 9.66 5.07
CA PRO A 157 -7.44 9.10 5.69
C PRO A 157 -7.33 9.30 7.19
N ASN A 158 -7.76 10.48 7.65
CA ASN A 158 -7.72 10.86 9.06
C ASN A 158 -8.58 9.95 9.94
N ASP A 159 -9.62 9.33 9.37
CA ASP A 159 -10.52 8.43 10.09
C ASP A 159 -9.90 7.03 10.29
N ILE A 160 -8.90 6.65 9.49
CA ILE A 160 -8.28 5.31 9.48
C ILE A 160 -6.86 5.32 10.07
N LEU A 161 -6.09 6.37 9.79
CA LEU A 161 -4.64 6.43 10.02
C LEU A 161 -4.21 7.60 10.93
N GLY A 162 -5.15 8.48 11.31
CA GLY A 162 -4.88 9.67 12.13
C GLY A 162 -4.56 10.92 11.32
N VAL A 163 -4.36 12.05 12.00
CA VAL A 163 -4.16 13.36 11.35
C VAL A 163 -2.72 13.49 10.86
N PHE A 164 -2.56 13.74 9.56
CA PHE A 164 -1.27 14.02 8.95
C PHE A 164 -1.02 15.52 8.82
N PRO A 165 0.25 15.97 8.93
CA PRO A 165 0.59 17.37 8.75
C PRO A 165 0.30 17.83 7.32
N VAL A 166 -0.49 18.90 7.20
CA VAL A 166 -0.69 19.62 5.94
C VAL A 166 0.26 20.82 5.91
N LYS A 167 0.99 21.00 4.81
CA LYS A 167 2.02 22.04 4.65
C LYS A 167 1.84 22.82 3.34
N PRO A 168 2.42 24.02 3.22
CA PRO A 168 2.58 24.68 1.93
C PRO A 168 3.37 23.77 0.97
N PHE A 169 3.01 23.79 -0.31
CA PHE A 169 3.63 22.94 -1.32
C PHE A 169 5.15 23.15 -1.42
N ASP A 170 5.90 22.04 -1.35
CA ASP A 170 7.34 21.98 -1.57
C ASP A 170 7.63 20.76 -2.47
N ALA A 171 8.09 21.04 -3.70
CA ALA A 171 8.37 20.01 -4.70
C ALA A 171 9.49 19.06 -4.27
N ASP A 172 10.51 19.55 -3.57
CA ASP A 172 11.61 18.72 -3.10
C ASP A 172 11.16 17.82 -1.95
N GLU A 173 10.29 18.33 -1.08
CA GLU A 173 9.68 17.50 -0.04
C GLU A 173 8.77 16.43 -0.64
N LEU A 174 7.92 16.75 -1.61
CA LEU A 174 7.09 15.76 -2.29
C LEU A 174 7.95 14.65 -2.93
N ARG A 175 9.01 14.99 -3.68
CA ARG A 175 9.95 14.01 -4.26
C ARG A 175 10.62 13.13 -3.20
N ARG A 176 11.06 13.74 -2.09
CA ARG A 176 11.65 13.01 -0.96
C ARG A 176 10.64 12.03 -0.37
N GLN A 177 9.40 12.44 -0.18
CA GLN A 177 8.36 11.59 0.39
C GLN A 177 7.97 10.45 -0.52
N MET A 178 7.82 10.69 -1.83
CA MET A 178 7.58 9.61 -2.79
C MET A 178 8.71 8.58 -2.80
N THR A 179 9.97 9.02 -2.80
CA THR A 179 11.14 8.12 -2.74
C THR A 179 11.20 7.34 -1.42
N ARG A 180 10.82 7.97 -0.29
CA ARG A 180 10.75 7.29 1.02
C ARG A 180 9.71 6.19 1.04
N ILE A 181 8.51 6.44 0.51
CA ILE A 181 7.45 5.43 0.39
C ILE A 181 7.93 4.29 -0.52
N GLN A 182 8.48 4.61 -1.69
CA GLN A 182 9.01 3.61 -2.62
C GLN A 182 10.06 2.70 -1.95
N GLY A 183 11.04 3.29 -1.26
CA GLY A 183 12.06 2.54 -0.53
C GLY A 183 11.46 1.63 0.54
N SER A 184 10.52 2.16 1.33
CA SER A 184 9.85 1.39 2.38
C SER A 184 9.01 0.24 1.82
N LEU A 185 8.28 0.47 0.73
CA LEU A 185 7.52 -0.55 0.02
C LEU A 185 8.43 -1.66 -0.52
N ASN A 186 9.59 -1.31 -1.10
CA ASN A 186 10.57 -2.29 -1.54
C ASN A 186 11.11 -3.13 -0.37
N THR A 187 11.37 -2.52 0.79
CA THR A 187 11.77 -3.24 2.01
C THR A 187 10.65 -4.15 2.52
N MET A 188 9.42 -3.68 2.55
CA MET A 188 8.26 -4.51 2.91
C MET A 188 8.15 -5.71 1.98
N ARG A 189 8.27 -5.49 0.66
CA ARG A 189 8.13 -6.51 -0.36
C ARG A 189 9.19 -7.60 -0.25
N SER A 190 10.46 -7.22 -0.03
CA SER A 190 11.59 -8.16 0.03
C SER A 190 11.59 -9.03 1.29
N ASN A 191 10.93 -8.59 2.37
CA ASN A 191 10.82 -9.35 3.61
C ASN A 191 9.55 -10.21 3.68
N LEU A 192 8.60 -10.03 2.77
CA LEU A 192 7.27 -10.62 2.87
C LEU A 192 7.29 -12.17 2.82
N ASP A 193 8.09 -12.74 1.93
CA ASP A 193 8.18 -14.20 1.76
C ASP A 193 8.81 -14.88 2.98
N ALA A 194 9.86 -14.29 3.55
CA ALA A 194 10.51 -14.79 4.75
C ALA A 194 9.64 -14.58 6.00
N ALA A 195 8.96 -13.43 6.11
CA ALA A 195 8.00 -13.16 7.17
C ALA A 195 6.84 -14.17 7.14
N LYS A 196 6.34 -14.52 5.95
CA LYS A 196 5.37 -15.61 5.78
C LYS A 196 5.90 -16.98 6.22
N ALA A 197 7.18 -17.24 6.01
CA ALA A 197 7.82 -18.47 6.48
C ALA A 197 8.08 -18.48 8.01
N GLY A 198 7.69 -17.44 8.74
CA GLY A 198 7.86 -17.32 10.18
C GLY A 198 9.19 -16.70 10.63
N ASP A 199 9.94 -16.05 9.72
CA ASP A 199 11.17 -15.36 10.08
C ASP A 199 10.89 -14.07 10.87
N ALA A 200 11.29 -14.06 12.15
CA ALA A 200 11.10 -12.94 13.05
C ALA A 200 11.88 -11.68 12.64
N ALA A 201 13.08 -11.83 12.06
CA ALA A 201 13.88 -10.69 11.60
C ALA A 201 13.24 -10.07 10.35
N ALA A 202 12.73 -10.89 9.44
CA ALA A 202 11.97 -10.41 8.29
C ALA A 202 10.69 -9.67 8.72
N CYS A 203 9.97 -10.20 9.71
CA CYS A 203 8.83 -9.50 10.30
C CYS A 203 9.22 -8.16 10.94
N ALA A 204 10.34 -8.10 11.67
CA ALA A 204 10.83 -6.86 12.25
C ALA A 204 11.17 -5.81 11.17
N ASN A 205 11.82 -6.23 10.08
CA ASN A 205 12.11 -5.36 8.94
C ASN A 205 10.84 -4.86 8.25
N TYR A 206 9.85 -5.75 8.06
CA TYR A 206 8.55 -5.40 7.50
C TYR A 206 7.84 -4.34 8.36
N VAL A 207 7.79 -4.57 9.67
CA VAL A 207 7.19 -3.66 10.66
C VAL A 207 7.89 -2.31 10.67
N GLY A 208 9.22 -2.29 10.64
CA GLY A 208 10.01 -1.07 10.57
C GLY A 208 9.72 -0.27 9.29
N ALA A 209 9.65 -0.94 8.14
CA ALA A 209 9.33 -0.31 6.87
C ALA A 209 7.88 0.21 6.80
N TYR A 210 6.91 -0.54 7.33
CA TYR A 210 5.53 -0.07 7.46
C TYR A 210 5.45 1.21 8.31
N ASN A 211 6.13 1.22 9.46
CA ASN A 211 6.18 2.39 10.33
C ASN A 211 6.86 3.59 9.65
N ASN A 212 7.88 3.37 8.82
CA ASN A 212 8.49 4.44 8.03
C ASN A 212 7.49 5.09 7.09
N VAL A 213 6.65 4.30 6.40
CA VAL A 213 5.54 4.87 5.61
C VAL A 213 4.59 5.63 6.53
N LEU A 214 4.11 5.00 7.60
CA LEU A 214 3.11 5.58 8.50
C LEU A 214 3.55 6.94 9.07
N TYR A 215 4.81 7.07 9.49
CA TYR A 215 5.30 8.28 10.15
C TYR A 215 5.93 9.32 9.21
N SER A 216 6.08 9.01 7.91
CA SER A 216 6.64 9.97 6.95
C SER A 216 5.58 10.79 6.21
N GLY A 217 4.28 10.47 6.34
CA GLY A 217 3.21 11.14 5.60
C GLY A 217 3.18 12.66 5.80
N VAL A 218 3.28 13.42 4.70
CA VAL A 218 3.14 14.89 4.65
C VAL A 218 2.29 15.23 3.44
N PHE A 219 1.22 16.00 3.63
CA PHE A 219 0.34 16.43 2.55
C PHE A 219 0.43 17.92 2.30
N PHE A 220 0.07 18.36 1.09
CA PHE A 220 0.28 19.73 0.64
C PHE A 220 -1.03 20.42 0.29
N ASP A 221 -1.19 21.68 0.70
CA ASP A 221 -2.34 22.51 0.34
C ASP A 221 -1.96 24.02 0.35
N PRO A 222 -2.21 24.79 -0.74
CA PRO A 222 -2.66 24.33 -2.06
C PRO A 222 -1.51 23.75 -2.89
N VAL A 223 -1.84 22.82 -3.78
CA VAL A 223 -0.90 22.23 -4.75
C VAL A 223 -0.97 22.99 -6.09
N PRO A 224 0.16 23.44 -6.66
CA PRO A 224 0.19 24.07 -7.97
C PRO A 224 -0.43 23.19 -9.07
N PRO A 225 -1.17 23.75 -10.05
CA PRO A 225 -1.85 22.95 -11.09
C PRO A 225 -0.93 21.98 -11.84
N ASN A 226 0.33 22.36 -12.09
CA ASN A 226 1.33 21.53 -12.73
C ASN A 226 1.96 20.48 -11.82
N TRP A 227 1.41 20.24 -10.63
CA TRP A 227 1.85 19.22 -9.66
C TRP A 227 0.72 18.36 -9.12
N GLN A 228 -0.55 18.68 -9.43
CA GLN A 228 -1.73 18.01 -8.86
C GLN A 228 -1.80 16.52 -9.19
N ASP A 229 -1.41 16.12 -10.40
CA ASP A 229 -1.39 14.71 -10.81
C ASP A 229 -0.36 13.88 -10.01
N ILE A 230 0.81 14.45 -9.72
CA ILE A 230 1.85 13.78 -8.93
C ILE A 230 1.47 13.72 -7.45
N ASP A 231 0.98 14.83 -6.91
CA ASP A 231 0.50 14.89 -5.52
C ASP A 231 -0.64 13.90 -5.29
N TYR A 232 -1.57 13.79 -6.24
CA TYR A 232 -2.66 12.82 -6.18
C TYR A 232 -2.15 11.38 -6.15
N VAL A 233 -1.18 11.04 -7.02
CA VAL A 233 -0.56 9.70 -7.00
C VAL A 233 0.14 9.43 -5.68
N TYR A 234 0.89 10.39 -5.16
CA TYR A 234 1.55 10.27 -3.85
C TYR A 234 0.53 10.00 -2.74
N PHE A 235 -0.54 10.81 -2.68
CA PHE A 235 -1.60 10.69 -1.69
C PHE A 235 -2.27 9.31 -1.73
N ILE A 236 -2.73 8.87 -2.90
CA ILE A 236 -3.39 7.57 -3.05
C ILE A 236 -2.42 6.41 -2.73
N SER A 237 -1.17 6.50 -3.20
CA SER A 237 -0.16 5.48 -2.94
C SER A 237 0.11 5.32 -1.45
N PHE A 238 0.21 6.44 -0.72
CA PHE A 238 0.43 6.45 0.72
C PHE A 238 -0.71 5.73 1.47
N ILE A 239 -1.96 6.09 1.18
CA ILE A 239 -3.12 5.53 1.87
C ILE A 239 -3.32 4.06 1.51
N TYR A 240 -3.27 3.74 0.21
CA TYR A 240 -3.51 2.39 -0.27
C TYR A 240 -2.46 1.41 0.27
N ALA A 241 -1.19 1.82 0.29
CA ALA A 241 -0.13 1.04 0.91
C ALA A 241 -0.46 0.76 2.38
N LEU A 242 -0.72 1.77 3.19
CA LEU A 242 -0.93 1.60 4.62
C LEU A 242 -2.14 0.76 4.97
N ASP A 243 -3.26 0.97 4.27
CA ASP A 243 -4.50 0.23 4.51
C ASP A 243 -4.34 -1.27 4.18
N ARG A 244 -3.87 -1.58 2.98
CA ARG A 244 -3.82 -2.96 2.49
C ARG A 244 -2.68 -3.79 3.06
N THR A 245 -1.63 -3.15 3.56
CA THR A 245 -0.49 -3.85 4.20
C THR A 245 -0.63 -3.98 5.71
N ARG A 246 -1.57 -3.26 6.34
CA ARG A 246 -1.82 -3.29 7.79
C ARG A 246 -2.09 -4.70 8.34
N PRO A 247 -2.84 -5.60 7.69
CA PRO A 247 -3.08 -6.94 8.23
C PRO A 247 -1.79 -7.77 8.37
N ALA A 248 -0.89 -7.69 7.38
CA ALA A 248 0.43 -8.34 7.45
C ALA A 248 1.33 -7.71 8.53
N TYR A 249 1.27 -6.38 8.69
CA TYR A 249 1.93 -5.68 9.79
C TYR A 249 1.46 -6.20 11.16
N LEU A 250 0.15 -6.31 11.35
CA LEU A 250 -0.44 -6.80 12.61
C LEU A 250 -0.09 -8.26 12.87
N ALA A 251 0.00 -9.10 11.84
CA ALA A 251 0.46 -10.48 11.97
C ALA A 251 1.90 -10.53 12.53
N CYS A 252 2.81 -9.73 11.95
CA CYS A 252 4.19 -9.65 12.41
C CYS A 252 4.34 -9.07 13.83
N VAL A 253 3.60 -8.01 14.19
CA VAL A 253 3.69 -7.40 15.54
C VAL A 253 3.22 -8.36 16.63
N ASN A 254 2.18 -9.14 16.37
CA ASN A 254 1.60 -10.05 17.36
C ASN A 254 2.34 -11.39 17.47
N GLY A 255 3.49 -11.55 16.78
CA GLY A 255 4.22 -12.82 16.73
C GLY A 255 3.41 -13.95 16.09
N GLY A 256 2.42 -13.61 15.26
CA GLY A 256 1.51 -14.56 14.61
C GLY A 256 2.02 -15.01 13.24
N ASP A 257 1.36 -16.04 12.70
CA ASP A 257 1.57 -16.52 11.33
C ASP A 257 0.95 -15.54 10.32
N MET A 258 1.74 -15.08 9.34
CA MET A 258 1.26 -14.30 8.20
C MET A 258 0.60 -15.26 7.20
N GLY A 259 -0.63 -15.67 7.52
CA GLY A 259 -1.43 -16.57 6.68
C GLY A 259 -1.60 -16.07 5.24
N ASP A 260 -2.03 -16.97 4.34
CA ASP A 260 -2.09 -16.73 2.89
C ASP A 260 -2.83 -15.47 2.48
N PHE A 261 -3.94 -15.17 3.17
CA PHE A 261 -4.74 -13.96 2.90
C PHE A 261 -3.95 -12.67 3.17
N ASN A 262 -3.34 -12.54 4.35
CA ASN A 262 -2.59 -11.35 4.75
C ASN A 262 -1.36 -11.15 3.87
N TYR A 263 -0.67 -12.25 3.54
CA TYR A 263 0.44 -12.25 2.60
C TYR A 263 0.00 -11.78 1.21
N GLY A 264 -1.01 -12.41 0.61
CA GLY A 264 -1.45 -12.10 -0.74
C GLY A 264 -1.94 -10.66 -0.88
N LEU A 265 -2.70 -10.19 0.11
CA LEU A 265 -3.18 -8.80 0.16
C LEU A 265 -2.01 -7.81 0.19
N ALA A 266 -1.03 -8.01 1.07
CA ALA A 266 0.13 -7.15 1.18
C ALA A 266 1.01 -7.20 -0.09
N TYR A 267 1.26 -8.39 -0.63
CA TYR A 267 2.06 -8.60 -1.84
C TYR A 267 1.46 -7.81 -3.01
N THR A 268 0.19 -8.06 -3.32
CA THR A 268 -0.48 -7.41 -4.45
C THR A 268 -0.58 -5.91 -4.25
N ALA A 269 -0.89 -5.45 -3.03
CA ALA A 269 -0.98 -4.02 -2.77
C ALA A 269 0.36 -3.31 -2.93
N ILE A 270 1.47 -3.90 -2.47
CA ILE A 270 2.80 -3.31 -2.62
C ILE A 270 3.18 -3.23 -4.11
N ASP A 271 3.01 -4.31 -4.87
CA ASP A 271 3.35 -4.34 -6.29
C ASP A 271 2.51 -3.32 -7.09
N GLN A 272 1.20 -3.26 -6.83
CA GLN A 272 0.32 -2.26 -7.46
C GLN A 272 0.72 -0.83 -7.12
N THR A 273 1.04 -0.56 -5.85
CA THR A 273 1.46 0.78 -5.42
C THR A 273 2.76 1.19 -6.11
N LEU A 274 3.74 0.30 -6.16
CA LEU A 274 5.02 0.57 -6.83
C LEU A 274 4.85 0.80 -8.33
N ASN A 275 3.95 0.05 -8.98
CA ASN A 275 3.66 0.23 -10.42
C ASN A 275 3.12 1.62 -10.75
N ILE A 276 2.37 2.25 -9.84
CA ILE A 276 1.80 3.60 -10.04
C ILE A 276 2.78 4.67 -9.53
N LEU A 277 3.46 4.42 -8.41
CA LEU A 277 4.36 5.37 -7.77
C LEU A 277 5.66 5.59 -8.57
N ASN A 278 6.21 4.53 -9.17
CA ASN A 278 7.50 4.60 -9.88
C ASN A 278 7.46 5.57 -11.09
N PRO A 279 6.47 5.50 -12.01
CA PRO A 279 6.33 6.50 -13.08
C PRO A 279 6.12 7.91 -12.56
N ALA A 280 5.36 8.08 -11.46
CA ALA A 280 5.13 9.40 -10.89
C ALA A 280 6.40 10.01 -10.28
N ILE A 281 7.27 9.20 -9.65
CA ILE A 281 8.60 9.64 -9.19
C ILE A 281 9.44 10.14 -10.36
N ILE A 282 9.43 9.42 -11.50
CA ILE A 282 10.16 9.84 -12.70
C ILE A 282 9.60 11.18 -13.21
N SER A 283 8.27 11.33 -13.27
CA SER A 283 7.63 12.58 -13.66
C SER A 283 8.01 13.72 -12.72
N ALA A 284 8.01 13.49 -11.40
CA ALA A 284 8.38 14.47 -10.38
C ALA A 284 9.81 14.96 -10.54
N ASN A 285 10.74 14.06 -10.82
CA ASN A 285 12.15 14.40 -11.01
C ASN A 285 12.44 15.16 -12.32
N SER A 286 11.48 15.18 -13.26
CA SER A 286 11.59 15.93 -14.51
C SER A 286 11.01 17.35 -14.45
N ARG A 287 10.29 17.68 -13.38
CA ARG A 287 9.67 19.00 -13.14
C ARG A 287 10.56 19.93 -12.33
#